data_AF-A0A927YDW6-F1
#
_entry.id   AF-A0A927YDW6-F1
#
_cell.length_a   1.000
_cell.length_b   1.000
_cell.length_c   1.000
_cell.angle_alpha   90.00
_cell.angle_beta   90.00
_cell.angle_gamma   90.00
#
_symmetry.space_group_name_H-M   'P 1'
#
loop_
_entity.id
_entity.type
_entity.pdbx_description
1 polymer ?
#
loop_
_entity_poly.entity_id
_entity_poly.type
_entity_poly.pdbx_seq_one_letter_code
_entity_poly.pdbx_strand_id
1 'polypeptide(L)'
;MKKHKIKYDAKDKKSYFFAAASATILFALGQLLIWLLPEITRESDAFIVCLLLLITCFLPVISAGLWLLFWDSALYLKRLEQYGFPLPESKKDFGNDLEQLACSEGSRYGMQTPVEATRDGAVDVIVNATEDATVDGIPAECKESKILAFLSWGIFLAMVGFTIYYFIRFSHVWENVGFLGYVSIFIALAWGFFGAGYYRQKNPEKYRDDVDFKSPKKERKQLVEGVVTIIFLAGITLFAACNIYSMSKYVERSVEAREAEYSEDDLGMENSDETQEM
;
A
#
# COMPACT_ATOMS: atom_id res chain seq x y z
N MET A 1 -12.91 -26.37 18.95
CA MET A 1 -12.45 -26.07 17.58
C MET A 1 -12.53 -24.56 17.37
N LYS A 2 -11.50 -23.93 16.79
CA LYS A 2 -11.55 -22.50 16.44
C LYS A 2 -12.44 -22.37 15.20
N LYS A 3 -13.61 -21.76 15.34
CA LYS A 3 -14.51 -21.47 14.22
C LYS A 3 -13.82 -20.53 13.24
N HIS A 4 -13.79 -20.88 11.95
CA HIS A 4 -13.27 -20.00 10.92
C HIS A 4 -14.32 -18.94 10.58
N LYS A 5 -13.93 -17.68 10.71
CA LYS A 5 -14.84 -16.54 10.52
C LYS A 5 -14.78 -16.03 9.09
N ILE A 6 -15.94 -15.67 8.54
CA ILE A 6 -16.02 -15.03 7.22
C ILE A 6 -15.25 -13.70 7.27
N LYS A 7 -14.24 -13.53 6.41
CA LYS A 7 -13.35 -12.36 6.43
C LYS A 7 -14.04 -11.10 5.90
N TYR A 8 -14.80 -11.19 4.81
CA TYR A 8 -15.51 -10.08 4.15
C TYR A 8 -16.87 -10.49 3.58
N ASP A 9 -17.78 -9.52 3.48
CA ASP A 9 -19.07 -9.65 2.78
C ASP A 9 -19.17 -8.76 1.54
N ALA A 10 -20.18 -9.02 0.71
CA ALA A 10 -20.62 -8.10 -0.33
C ALA A 10 -20.98 -6.70 0.24
N LYS A 11 -21.58 -6.62 1.44
CA LYS A 11 -21.88 -5.35 2.10
C LYS A 11 -20.62 -4.59 2.54
N ASP A 12 -19.66 -5.30 3.12
CA ASP A 12 -18.36 -4.71 3.52
C ASP A 12 -17.61 -4.18 2.30
N LYS A 13 -17.55 -4.97 1.20
CA LYS A 13 -16.95 -4.54 -0.07
C LYS A 13 -17.57 -3.23 -0.59
N LYS A 14 -18.92 -3.14 -0.61
CA LYS A 14 -19.61 -1.92 -1.03
C LYS A 14 -19.29 -0.75 -0.09
N SER A 15 -19.27 -0.99 1.22
CA SER A 15 -18.94 0.06 2.20
C SER A 15 -17.51 0.57 2.04
N TYR A 16 -16.53 -0.31 1.81
CA TYR A 16 -15.15 0.09 1.55
C TYR A 16 -15.02 0.87 0.26
N PHE A 17 -15.76 0.49 -0.79
CA PHE A 17 -15.79 1.24 -2.05
C PHE A 17 -16.28 2.68 -1.85
N PHE A 18 -17.44 2.86 -1.20
CA PHE A 18 -17.99 4.20 -0.96
C PHE A 18 -17.09 5.05 -0.07
N ALA A 19 -16.50 4.45 0.98
CA ALA A 19 -15.56 5.14 1.86
C ALA A 19 -14.26 5.54 1.13
N ALA A 20 -13.71 4.65 0.30
CA ALA A 20 -12.51 4.93 -0.49
C ALA A 20 -12.78 6.01 -1.54
N ALA A 21 -13.91 5.93 -2.24
CA ALA A 21 -14.33 6.91 -3.22
C ALA A 21 -14.55 8.29 -2.59
N SER A 22 -15.26 8.38 -1.46
CA SER A 22 -15.48 9.66 -0.78
C SER A 22 -14.18 10.28 -0.28
N ALA A 23 -13.28 9.50 0.32
CA ALA A 23 -11.96 9.97 0.73
C ALA A 23 -11.12 10.47 -0.45
N THR A 24 -11.18 9.76 -1.59
CA THR A 24 -10.47 10.16 -2.82
C THR A 24 -11.04 11.46 -3.41
N ILE A 25 -12.36 11.61 -3.43
CA ILE A 25 -13.04 12.83 -3.91
C ILE A 25 -12.69 14.01 -3.01
N LEU A 26 -12.73 13.84 -1.68
CA LEU A 26 -12.35 14.89 -0.74
C LEU A 26 -10.88 15.30 -0.91
N PHE A 27 -9.99 14.34 -1.12
CA PHE A 27 -8.59 14.64 -1.43
C PHE A 27 -8.45 15.42 -2.74
N ALA A 28 -9.11 14.98 -3.82
CA ALA A 28 -9.05 15.63 -5.12
C ALA A 28 -9.62 17.06 -5.06
N LEU A 29 -10.73 17.27 -4.34
CA LEU A 29 -11.29 18.60 -4.10
C LEU A 29 -10.32 19.47 -3.30
N GLY A 30 -9.66 18.91 -2.27
CA GLY A 30 -8.62 19.60 -1.53
C GLY A 30 -7.45 20.05 -2.41
N GLN A 31 -6.97 19.17 -3.29
CA GLN A 31 -5.92 19.52 -4.26
C GLN A 31 -6.38 20.58 -5.26
N LEU A 32 -7.61 20.46 -5.76
CA LEU A 32 -8.19 21.43 -6.69
C LEU A 32 -8.29 22.81 -6.04
N LEU A 33 -8.73 22.89 -4.78
CA LEU A 33 -8.83 24.16 -4.05
C LEU A 33 -7.47 24.82 -3.83
N ILE A 34 -6.43 24.03 -3.50
CA ILE A 34 -5.04 24.54 -3.40
C ILE A 34 -4.60 25.15 -4.73
N TRP A 35 -4.88 24.44 -5.83
CA TRP A 35 -4.47 24.87 -7.15
C TRP A 35 -5.23 26.13 -7.61
N LEU A 36 -6.51 26.24 -7.28
CA LEU A 36 -7.39 27.32 -7.74
C LEU A 36 -7.28 28.60 -6.90
N LEU A 37 -6.79 28.51 -5.66
CA LEU A 37 -6.76 29.63 -4.69
C LEU A 37 -5.35 29.83 -4.09
N PRO A 38 -4.36 30.24 -4.91
CA PRO A 38 -2.99 30.46 -4.44
C PRO A 38 -2.90 31.61 -3.42
N GLU A 39 -3.81 32.59 -3.47
CA GLU A 39 -3.86 33.72 -2.53
C GLU A 39 -4.20 33.29 -1.10
N ILE A 40 -5.05 32.25 -0.94
CA ILE A 40 -5.35 31.71 0.39
C ILE A 40 -4.09 31.14 1.03
N THR A 41 -3.21 30.48 0.28
CA THR A 41 -1.96 29.93 0.81
C THR A 41 -0.89 30.98 1.13
N ARG A 42 -1.03 32.19 0.57
CA ARG A 42 -0.05 33.28 0.70
C ARG A 42 -0.29 34.14 1.95
N GLU A 43 -1.56 34.32 2.34
CA GLU A 43 -1.95 35.08 3.55
C GLU A 43 -2.52 34.20 4.68
N SER A 44 -2.59 32.88 4.49
CA SER A 44 -3.23 31.99 5.47
C SER A 44 -2.55 31.95 6.84
N ASP A 45 -3.36 32.15 7.88
CA ASP A 45 -3.09 31.76 9.26
C ASP A 45 -2.59 30.30 9.35
N ALA A 46 -1.71 30.02 10.32
CA ALA A 46 -1.14 28.70 10.58
C ALA A 46 -2.18 27.56 10.65
N PHE A 47 -3.43 27.88 10.98
CA PHE A 47 -4.55 26.94 10.98
C PHE A 47 -4.89 26.38 9.58
N ILE A 48 -4.93 27.23 8.54
CA ILE A 48 -5.26 26.81 7.17
C ILE A 48 -4.12 25.96 6.60
N VAL A 49 -2.86 26.31 6.89
CA VAL A 49 -1.69 25.52 6.51
C VAL A 49 -1.71 24.14 7.19
N CYS A 50 -2.05 24.07 8.48
CA CYS A 50 -2.22 22.80 9.20
C CYS A 50 -3.35 21.94 8.61
N LEU A 51 -4.48 22.55 8.23
CA LEU A 51 -5.62 21.84 7.64
C LEU A 51 -5.28 21.34 6.21
N LEU A 52 -4.53 22.12 5.45
CA LEU A 52 -3.99 21.74 4.14
C LEU A 52 -2.98 20.60 4.23
N LEU A 53 -2.07 20.63 5.20
CA LEU A 53 -1.17 19.52 5.50
C LEU A 53 -1.95 18.27 5.91
N LEU A 54 -3.02 18.42 6.68
CA LEU A 54 -3.86 17.31 7.09
C LEU A 54 -4.54 16.64 5.87
N ILE A 55 -5.10 17.45 4.96
CA ILE A 55 -5.74 16.96 3.72
C ILE A 55 -4.72 16.39 2.73
N THR A 56 -3.56 17.00 2.58
CA THR A 56 -2.55 16.57 1.61
C THR A 56 -1.75 15.36 2.07
N CYS A 57 -1.49 15.23 3.38
CA CYS A 57 -0.66 14.14 3.91
C CYS A 57 -1.48 12.96 4.43
N PHE A 58 -2.62 13.17 5.08
CA PHE A 58 -3.33 12.07 5.77
C PHE A 58 -4.46 11.46 4.93
N LEU A 59 -5.23 12.26 4.18
CA LEU A 59 -6.32 11.73 3.35
C LEU A 59 -5.85 10.73 2.29
N PRO A 60 -4.69 10.91 1.60
CA PRO A 60 -4.18 9.90 0.68
C PRO A 60 -3.86 8.58 1.37
N VAL A 61 -3.32 8.61 2.58
CA VAL A 61 -2.97 7.41 3.35
C VAL A 61 -4.24 6.67 3.78
N ILE A 62 -5.27 7.41 4.23
CA ILE A 62 -6.57 6.84 4.60
C ILE A 62 -7.26 6.25 3.36
N SER A 63 -7.32 7.01 2.27
CA SER A 63 -7.89 6.56 1.00
C SER A 63 -7.17 5.30 0.49
N ALA A 64 -5.85 5.28 0.54
CA ALA A 64 -5.05 4.14 0.16
C ALA A 64 -5.38 2.89 0.98
N GLY A 65 -5.49 3.02 2.30
CA GLY A 65 -5.88 1.91 3.18
C GLY A 65 -7.27 1.35 2.84
N LEU A 66 -8.23 2.23 2.55
CA LEU A 66 -9.60 1.83 2.18
C LEU A 66 -9.66 1.14 0.80
N TRP A 67 -8.89 1.62 -0.17
CA TRP A 67 -8.75 0.96 -1.47
C TRP A 67 -8.12 -0.42 -1.36
N LEU A 68 -7.08 -0.59 -0.52
CA LEU A 68 -6.50 -1.90 -0.24
C LEU A 68 -7.51 -2.87 0.40
N LEU A 69 -8.33 -2.39 1.36
CA LEU A 69 -9.41 -3.19 1.95
C LEU A 69 -10.48 -3.56 0.91
N PHE A 70 -10.82 -2.64 0.01
CA PHE A 70 -11.73 -2.92 -1.09
C PHE A 70 -11.20 -4.03 -2.00
N TRP A 71 -9.93 -3.95 -2.43
CA TRP A 71 -9.34 -5.00 -3.27
C TRP A 71 -9.20 -6.34 -2.55
N ASP A 72 -8.76 -6.37 -1.28
CA ASP A 72 -8.70 -7.60 -0.48
C ASP A 72 -10.10 -8.25 -0.39
N SER A 73 -11.13 -7.45 -0.09
CA SER A 73 -12.52 -7.95 -0.05
C SER A 73 -13.03 -8.44 -1.42
N ALA A 74 -12.66 -7.76 -2.52
CA ALA A 74 -13.06 -8.14 -3.86
C ALA A 74 -12.39 -9.44 -4.33
N LEU A 75 -11.10 -9.62 -4.03
CA LEU A 75 -10.35 -10.83 -4.33
C LEU A 75 -10.87 -12.01 -3.49
N TYR A 76 -11.12 -11.78 -2.20
CA TYR A 76 -11.69 -12.79 -1.31
C TYR A 76 -13.06 -13.31 -1.81
N LEU A 77 -13.98 -12.40 -2.17
CA LEU A 77 -15.31 -12.79 -2.66
C LEU A 77 -15.23 -13.50 -4.02
N LYS A 78 -14.37 -13.05 -4.94
CA LYS A 78 -14.15 -13.71 -6.22
C LYS A 78 -13.58 -15.12 -6.05
N ARG A 79 -12.71 -15.34 -5.06
CA ARG A 79 -12.20 -16.67 -4.73
C ARG A 79 -13.31 -17.57 -4.19
N LEU A 80 -14.15 -17.09 -3.26
CA LEU A 80 -15.29 -17.86 -2.76
C LEU A 80 -16.20 -18.35 -3.89
N GLU A 81 -16.49 -17.49 -4.86
CA GLU A 81 -17.25 -17.83 -6.06
C GLU A 81 -16.55 -18.90 -6.91
N GLN A 82 -15.24 -18.79 -7.12
CA GLN A 82 -14.45 -19.79 -7.86
C GLN A 82 -14.41 -21.17 -7.18
N TYR A 83 -14.45 -21.21 -5.85
CA TYR A 83 -14.53 -22.46 -5.09
C TYR A 83 -15.96 -23.03 -5.00
N GLY A 84 -16.96 -22.35 -5.56
CA GLY A 84 -18.35 -22.81 -5.58
C GLY A 84 -19.12 -22.55 -4.29
N PHE A 85 -18.63 -21.64 -3.44
CA PHE A 85 -19.36 -21.17 -2.27
C PHE A 85 -20.35 -20.05 -2.66
N PRO A 86 -21.55 -20.02 -2.07
CA PRO A 86 -22.47 -18.91 -2.25
C PRO A 86 -21.85 -17.62 -1.69
N LEU A 87 -21.95 -16.51 -2.42
CA LEU A 87 -21.46 -15.21 -1.99
C LEU A 87 -22.28 -14.70 -0.79
N PRO A 88 -21.68 -14.49 0.39
CA PRO A 88 -22.42 -13.97 1.53
C PRO A 88 -22.81 -12.50 1.29
N GLU A 89 -24.11 -12.22 1.27
CA GLU A 89 -24.60 -10.83 1.28
C GLU A 89 -24.31 -10.14 2.62
N SER A 90 -24.37 -10.91 3.73
CA SER A 90 -24.12 -10.47 5.10
C SER A 90 -23.59 -11.63 5.99
N LYS A 91 -22.50 -11.43 6.74
CA LYS A 91 -21.87 -12.40 7.68
C LYS A 91 -22.86 -12.80 8.76
N LYS A 92 -23.81 -11.91 9.09
CA LYS A 92 -24.80 -12.14 10.14
C LYS A 92 -25.75 -13.28 9.77
N ASP A 93 -25.93 -13.51 8.48
CA ASP A 93 -26.91 -14.46 7.95
C ASP A 93 -26.38 -15.90 8.07
N PHE A 94 -25.04 -16.06 8.10
CA PHE A 94 -24.32 -17.33 8.25
C PHE A 94 -23.64 -17.48 9.63
N GLY A 95 -24.12 -16.75 10.65
CA GLY A 95 -23.56 -16.82 12.00
C GLY A 95 -22.07 -16.46 12.10
N ASN A 96 -21.53 -15.75 11.11
CA ASN A 96 -20.11 -15.45 10.92
C ASN A 96 -19.23 -16.71 10.89
N ASP A 97 -19.77 -17.82 10.41
CA ASP A 97 -19.14 -19.14 10.39
C ASP A 97 -18.98 -19.60 8.93
N LEU A 98 -17.74 -19.76 8.48
CA LEU A 98 -17.41 -20.17 7.11
C LEU A 98 -17.92 -21.58 6.80
N GLU A 99 -18.02 -22.46 7.80
CA GLU A 99 -18.46 -23.84 7.65
C GLU A 99 -19.96 -23.95 7.28
N GLN A 100 -20.73 -22.86 7.46
CA GLN A 100 -22.15 -22.81 7.10
C GLN A 100 -22.38 -22.45 5.62
N LEU A 101 -21.33 -22.06 4.89
CA LEU A 101 -21.40 -21.90 3.44
C LEU A 101 -21.32 -23.29 2.82
N ALA A 102 -22.47 -23.94 2.60
CA ALA A 102 -22.52 -25.21 1.90
C ALA A 102 -21.96 -25.02 0.47
N CYS A 103 -20.90 -25.74 0.14
CA CYS A 103 -20.35 -25.79 -1.21
C CYS A 103 -21.37 -26.45 -2.14
N SER A 104 -21.64 -25.87 -3.32
CA SER A 104 -22.45 -26.56 -4.32
C SER A 104 -21.72 -27.83 -4.78
N GLU A 105 -22.43 -28.97 -4.80
CA GLU A 105 -21.90 -30.33 -5.08
C GLU A 105 -21.28 -30.53 -6.49
N GLY A 106 -20.96 -29.47 -7.23
CA GLY A 106 -20.38 -29.51 -8.58
C GLY A 106 -19.07 -28.74 -8.75
N SER A 107 -18.46 -28.22 -7.68
CA SER A 107 -17.19 -27.49 -7.76
C SER A 107 -16.01 -28.42 -8.11
N ARG A 108 -15.21 -28.03 -9.11
CA ARG A 108 -14.06 -28.80 -9.68
C ARG A 108 -12.98 -29.19 -8.67
N TYR A 109 -13.01 -28.63 -7.47
CA TYR A 109 -12.18 -29.03 -6.35
C TYR A 109 -13.12 -29.52 -5.26
N GLY A 110 -13.69 -30.70 -5.48
CA GLY A 110 -14.53 -31.37 -4.51
C GLY A 110 -13.83 -31.37 -3.16
N MET A 111 -14.55 -30.91 -2.13
CA MET A 111 -14.26 -31.30 -0.77
C MET A 111 -13.99 -32.80 -0.80
N GLN A 112 -12.76 -33.22 -0.49
CA GLN A 112 -12.53 -34.58 -0.05
C GLN A 112 -13.28 -34.75 1.27
N THR A 113 -14.57 -35.03 1.17
CA THR A 113 -15.25 -35.79 2.21
C THR A 113 -14.50 -37.12 2.30
N PRO A 114 -14.18 -37.59 3.51
CA PRO A 114 -13.68 -38.95 3.65
C PRO A 114 -14.85 -39.86 3.30
N VAL A 115 -14.89 -40.32 2.05
CA VAL A 115 -15.75 -41.44 1.67
C VAL A 115 -15.25 -42.62 2.51
N GLU A 116 -16.11 -43.10 3.40
CA GLU A 116 -15.95 -44.38 4.07
C GLU A 116 -15.58 -45.43 3.01
N ALA A 117 -14.32 -45.85 3.04
CA ALA A 117 -13.82 -46.93 2.22
C ALA A 117 -14.49 -48.22 2.70
N THR A 118 -15.67 -48.46 2.14
CA THR A 118 -16.27 -49.78 2.09
C THR A 118 -15.41 -50.63 1.16
N ARG A 119 -15.17 -51.85 1.61
CA ARG A 119 -14.48 -52.96 0.98
C ARG A 119 -14.65 -53.08 -0.54
N ASP A 120 -13.58 -53.60 -1.13
CA ASP A 120 -13.48 -54.39 -2.36
C ASP A 120 -13.15 -53.68 -3.68
N GLY A 121 -12.08 -54.15 -4.31
CA GLY A 121 -12.00 -54.33 -5.76
C GLY A 121 -11.39 -53.19 -6.58
N ALA A 122 -10.20 -53.48 -7.10
CA ALA A 122 -9.48 -52.77 -8.16
C ALA A 122 -10.35 -52.04 -9.21
N VAL A 123 -10.07 -50.74 -9.42
CA VAL A 123 -10.18 -50.06 -10.72
C VAL A 123 -9.08 -49.00 -10.79
N ASP A 124 -8.13 -49.19 -11.72
CA ASP A 124 -7.18 -48.16 -12.16
C ASP A 124 -7.97 -46.97 -12.73
N VAL A 125 -8.01 -45.86 -11.98
CA VAL A 125 -8.50 -44.57 -12.47
C VAL A 125 -7.31 -43.65 -12.65
N ILE A 126 -7.10 -43.31 -13.92
CA ILE A 126 -6.09 -42.42 -14.48
C ILE A 126 -5.94 -41.16 -13.62
N VAL A 127 -4.82 -41.08 -12.88
CA VAL A 127 -4.37 -39.87 -12.19
C VAL A 127 -3.79 -38.92 -13.24
N ASN A 128 -4.66 -38.16 -13.90
CA ASN A 128 -4.25 -36.89 -14.50
C ASN A 128 -4.37 -35.79 -13.44
N ALA A 129 -3.57 -35.91 -12.38
CA ALA A 129 -3.25 -34.80 -11.50
C ALA A 129 -2.01 -34.13 -12.09
N THR A 130 -2.25 -33.08 -12.89
CA THR A 130 -1.37 -31.93 -13.09
C THR A 130 0.10 -32.20 -12.75
N GLU A 131 0.86 -32.61 -13.77
CA GLU A 131 2.30 -32.37 -13.88
C GLU A 131 2.57 -30.86 -13.77
N ASP A 132 2.54 -30.32 -12.56
CA ASP A 132 3.19 -29.06 -12.19
C ASP A 132 3.81 -29.18 -10.78
N ALA A 133 3.95 -30.41 -10.30
CA ALA A 133 4.80 -30.74 -9.17
C ALA A 133 6.24 -30.91 -9.67
N THR A 134 7.11 -29.99 -9.23
CA THR A 134 8.53 -30.24 -8.94
C THR A 134 9.46 -30.51 -10.12
N VAL A 135 9.93 -29.42 -10.74
CA VAL A 135 11.35 -29.33 -11.12
C VAL A 135 12.03 -28.54 -9.98
N ASP A 136 12.91 -29.22 -9.26
CA ASP A 136 13.55 -28.83 -7.99
C ASP A 136 12.61 -28.82 -6.77
N GLY A 137 12.89 -29.68 -5.78
CA GLY A 137 12.12 -29.92 -4.55
C GLY A 137 12.00 -28.74 -3.57
N ILE A 138 11.70 -27.54 -4.08
CA ILE A 138 11.29 -26.35 -3.32
C ILE A 138 9.80 -26.18 -3.59
N PRO A 139 8.92 -26.35 -2.58
CA PRO A 139 7.48 -26.15 -2.78
C PRO A 139 7.25 -24.76 -3.38
N ALA A 140 6.51 -24.70 -4.49
CA ALA A 140 6.28 -23.50 -5.29
C ALA A 140 5.83 -22.29 -4.44
N GLU A 141 5.12 -22.57 -3.36
CA GLU A 141 4.62 -21.63 -2.35
C GLU A 141 5.72 -20.77 -1.70
N CYS A 142 6.94 -21.30 -1.57
CA CYS A 142 8.07 -20.59 -0.98
C CYS A 142 8.68 -19.56 -1.96
N LYS A 143 8.38 -19.68 -3.26
CA LYS A 143 8.89 -18.79 -4.31
C LYS A 143 8.10 -17.46 -4.33
N GLU A 144 6.79 -17.50 -4.11
CA GLU A 144 5.91 -16.32 -4.15
C GLU A 144 6.26 -15.26 -3.11
N SER A 145 6.42 -15.66 -1.85
CA SER A 145 6.79 -14.75 -0.75
C SER A 145 8.18 -14.13 -0.96
N LYS A 146 9.10 -14.86 -1.61
CA LYS A 146 10.41 -14.30 -2.01
C LYS A 146 10.25 -13.26 -3.11
N ILE A 147 9.43 -13.53 -4.13
CA ILE A 147 9.17 -12.57 -5.22
C ILE A 147 8.61 -11.26 -4.66
N LEU A 148 7.61 -11.32 -3.76
CA LEU A 148 7.05 -10.15 -3.10
C LEU A 148 8.09 -9.38 -2.27
N ALA A 149 8.97 -10.10 -1.57
CA ALA A 149 10.06 -9.51 -0.81
C ALA A 149 11.06 -8.79 -1.71
N PHE A 150 11.49 -9.41 -2.81
CA PHE A 150 12.40 -8.81 -3.79
C PHE A 150 11.79 -7.59 -4.46
N LEU A 151 10.50 -7.64 -4.84
CA LEU A 151 9.81 -6.49 -5.43
C LEU A 151 9.78 -5.31 -4.45
N SER A 152 9.46 -5.56 -3.18
CA SER A 152 9.44 -4.54 -2.12
C SER A 152 10.84 -3.97 -1.84
N TRP A 153 11.87 -4.82 -1.82
CA TRP A 153 13.25 -4.37 -1.64
C TRP A 153 13.80 -3.61 -2.85
N GLY A 154 13.36 -3.93 -4.07
CA GLY A 154 13.68 -3.15 -5.25
C GLY A 154 13.19 -1.69 -5.12
N ILE A 155 11.96 -1.51 -4.64
CA ILE A 155 11.39 -0.18 -4.38
C ILE A 155 12.12 0.50 -3.21
N PHE A 156 12.44 -0.24 -2.15
CA PHE A 156 13.28 0.28 -1.06
C PHE A 156 14.61 0.84 -1.57
N LEU A 157 15.34 0.09 -2.40
CA LEU A 157 16.62 0.53 -2.95
C LEU A 157 16.46 1.75 -3.86
N ALA A 158 15.40 1.80 -4.68
CA ALA A 158 15.07 2.98 -5.47
C ALA A 158 14.81 4.21 -4.59
N MET A 159 14.08 4.04 -3.48
CA MET A 159 13.82 5.12 -2.52
C MET A 159 15.08 5.55 -1.77
N VAL A 160 15.97 4.62 -1.39
CA VAL A 160 17.28 4.97 -0.81
C VAL A 160 18.10 5.79 -1.80
N GLY A 161 18.13 5.39 -3.08
CA GLY A 161 18.80 6.16 -4.13
C GLY A 161 18.21 7.55 -4.29
N PHE A 162 16.88 7.67 -4.31
CA PHE A 162 16.17 8.96 -4.32
C PHE A 162 16.53 9.82 -3.10
N THR A 163 16.55 9.25 -1.90
CA THR A 163 16.92 9.95 -0.68
C THR A 163 18.37 10.44 -0.76
N ILE A 164 19.33 9.61 -1.14
CA ILE A 164 20.74 10.03 -1.27
C ILE A 164 20.85 11.18 -2.27
N TYR A 165 20.22 11.05 -3.44
CA TYR A 165 20.17 12.11 -4.45
C TYR A 165 19.56 13.40 -3.88
N TYR A 166 18.46 13.29 -3.15
CA TYR A 166 17.76 14.42 -2.54
C TYR A 166 18.66 15.18 -1.55
N PHE A 167 19.37 14.47 -0.67
CA PHE A 167 20.28 15.07 0.30
C PHE A 167 21.46 15.78 -0.38
N ILE A 168 21.99 15.23 -1.47
CA ILE A 168 23.05 15.87 -2.24
C ILE A 168 22.52 17.11 -2.98
N ARG A 169 21.36 16.99 -3.63
CA ARG A 169 20.79 18.08 -4.46
C ARG A 169 20.41 19.30 -3.63
N PHE A 170 19.86 19.11 -2.44
CA PHE A 170 19.35 20.17 -1.59
C PHE A 170 20.24 20.45 -0.37
N SER A 171 21.52 20.07 -0.41
CA SER A 171 22.45 20.26 0.71
C SER A 171 22.63 21.73 1.11
N HIS A 172 22.52 22.65 0.16
CA HIS A 172 22.69 24.09 0.37
C HIS A 172 21.50 24.76 1.09
N VAL A 173 20.28 24.21 0.96
CA VAL A 173 19.05 24.70 1.63
C VAL A 173 18.56 23.73 2.71
N TRP A 174 19.46 22.92 3.27
CA TRP A 174 19.12 21.79 4.14
C TRP A 174 18.31 22.21 5.38
N GLU A 175 18.58 23.38 5.95
CA GLU A 175 17.87 23.89 7.12
C GLU A 175 16.36 24.04 6.88
N ASN A 176 15.98 24.35 5.64
CA ASN A 176 14.59 24.59 5.26
C ASN A 176 13.88 23.32 4.76
N VAL A 177 14.59 22.42 4.07
CA VAL A 177 13.98 21.25 3.42
C VAL A 177 14.29 19.91 4.11
N GLY A 178 15.15 19.91 5.12
CA GLY A 178 15.64 18.68 5.76
C GLY A 178 14.55 17.78 6.32
N PHE A 179 13.45 18.37 6.82
CA PHE A 179 12.27 17.62 7.26
C PHE A 179 11.70 16.71 6.16
N LEU A 180 11.55 17.22 4.93
CA LEU A 180 11.05 16.45 3.79
C LEU A 180 12.03 15.34 3.39
N GLY A 181 13.33 15.59 3.53
CA GLY A 181 14.37 14.57 3.42
C GLY A 181 14.18 13.42 4.41
N TYR A 182 13.90 13.72 5.69
CA TYR A 182 13.61 12.70 6.70
C TYR A 182 12.32 11.92 6.41
N VAL A 183 11.28 12.57 5.90
CA VAL A 183 10.05 11.88 5.46
C VAL A 183 10.37 10.85 4.38
N SER A 184 11.24 11.17 3.42
CA SER A 184 11.68 10.19 2.39
C SER A 184 12.39 8.97 2.99
N ILE A 185 13.20 9.17 4.05
CA ILE A 185 13.84 8.06 4.79
C ILE A 185 12.79 7.16 5.43
N PHE A 186 11.78 7.72 6.10
CA PHE A 186 10.71 6.92 6.70
C PHE A 186 9.95 6.09 5.66
N ILE A 187 9.67 6.67 4.48
CA ILE A 187 9.04 5.96 3.37
C ILE A 187 9.93 4.80 2.89
N ALA A 188 11.24 5.05 2.72
CA ALA A 188 12.19 3.99 2.36
C ALA A 188 12.18 2.86 3.40
N LEU A 189 12.33 3.20 4.69
CA LEU A 189 12.33 2.20 5.77
C LEU A 189 11.03 1.38 5.80
N ALA A 190 9.87 2.00 5.55
CA ALA A 190 8.60 1.29 5.46
C ALA A 190 8.63 0.20 4.36
N TRP A 191 9.18 0.48 3.19
CA TRP A 191 9.40 -0.52 2.13
C TRP A 191 10.36 -1.62 2.55
N GLY A 192 11.43 -1.28 3.27
CA GLY A 192 12.35 -2.25 3.87
C GLY A 192 11.64 -3.21 4.84
N PHE A 193 10.77 -2.67 5.70
CA PHE A 193 9.95 -3.46 6.61
C PHE A 193 8.92 -4.34 5.89
N PHE A 194 8.28 -3.83 4.83
CA PHE A 194 7.38 -4.64 4.00
C PHE A 194 8.12 -5.82 3.36
N GLY A 195 9.29 -5.57 2.76
CA GLY A 195 10.14 -6.62 2.17
C GLY A 195 10.55 -7.67 3.21
N ALA A 196 11.00 -7.23 4.39
CA ALA A 196 11.33 -8.13 5.49
C ALA A 196 10.11 -8.93 5.99
N GLY A 197 8.93 -8.31 6.01
CA GLY A 197 7.66 -8.94 6.34
C GLY A 197 7.29 -10.06 5.36
N TYR A 198 7.39 -9.81 4.05
CA TYR A 198 7.18 -10.82 3.02
C TYR A 198 8.23 -11.92 3.08
N TYR A 199 9.51 -11.58 3.31
CA TYR A 199 10.58 -12.57 3.42
C TYR A 199 10.37 -13.52 4.62
N ARG A 200 9.88 -13.02 5.75
CA ARG A 200 9.55 -13.83 6.93
C ARG A 200 8.44 -14.85 6.65
N GLN A 201 7.57 -14.59 5.69
CA GLN A 201 6.49 -15.52 5.31
C GLN A 201 7.00 -16.79 4.61
N LYS A 202 8.29 -16.85 4.24
CA LYS A 202 8.96 -18.04 3.71
C LYS A 202 8.85 -19.26 4.65
N ASN A 203 8.77 -19.05 5.97
CA ASN A 203 8.78 -20.16 6.93
C ASN A 203 7.45 -20.96 6.91
N PRO A 204 7.45 -22.23 6.44
CA PRO A 204 6.24 -23.07 6.36
C PRO A 204 5.74 -23.59 7.72
N GLU A 205 6.54 -23.49 8.77
CA GLU A 205 6.13 -23.88 10.12
C GLU A 205 5.20 -22.84 10.76
N LYS A 206 5.38 -21.57 10.38
CA LYS A 206 4.68 -20.42 10.98
C LYS A 206 3.52 -19.91 10.12
N TYR A 207 3.65 -20.05 8.79
CA TYR A 207 2.68 -19.55 7.83
C TYR A 207 2.04 -20.69 7.04
N ARG A 208 0.72 -20.62 6.86
CA ARG A 208 -0.08 -21.52 6.01
C ARG A 208 -0.59 -20.79 4.78
N ASP A 209 -0.97 -21.56 3.78
CA ASP A 209 -1.75 -21.05 2.67
C ASP A 209 -3.20 -20.73 3.10
N ASP A 210 -3.87 -19.84 2.37
CA ASP A 210 -5.23 -19.40 2.68
C ASP A 210 -6.29 -20.48 2.41
N VAL A 211 -5.95 -21.50 1.62
CA VAL A 211 -6.76 -22.70 1.34
C VAL A 211 -6.56 -23.85 2.35
N ASP A 212 -5.54 -23.79 3.22
CA ASP A 212 -5.35 -24.81 4.26
C ASP A 212 -6.14 -24.47 5.53
N PHE A 213 -7.43 -24.75 5.49
CA PHE A 213 -8.36 -24.50 6.59
C PHE A 213 -8.09 -25.35 7.84
N LYS A 214 -7.29 -26.42 7.76
CA LYS A 214 -7.12 -27.35 8.89
C LYS A 214 -6.01 -26.93 9.87
N SER A 215 -5.15 -26.01 9.46
CA SER A 215 -3.96 -25.60 10.20
C SER A 215 -4.18 -24.31 11.03
N PRO A 216 -3.82 -24.22 12.32
CA PRO A 216 -3.98 -22.97 13.10
C PRO A 216 -2.90 -21.89 12.81
N LYS A 217 -2.06 -22.09 11.78
CA LYS A 217 -0.96 -21.18 11.40
C LYS A 217 -1.46 -19.85 10.83
N LYS A 218 -0.58 -18.84 10.75
CA LYS A 218 -0.92 -17.53 10.17
C LYS A 218 -1.02 -17.63 8.64
N GLU A 219 -1.99 -16.96 8.03
CA GLU A 219 -2.12 -16.94 6.57
C GLU A 219 -0.96 -16.17 5.92
N ARG A 220 -0.40 -16.74 4.87
CA ARG A 220 0.57 -16.10 3.97
C ARG A 220 -0.19 -15.17 3.02
N LYS A 221 0.43 -14.03 2.65
CA LYS A 221 -0.12 -13.21 1.56
C LYS A 221 0.15 -13.91 0.23
N GLN A 222 -0.89 -14.10 -0.56
CA GLN A 222 -0.78 -14.64 -1.91
C GLN A 222 -0.04 -13.68 -2.85
N LEU A 223 0.58 -14.23 -3.90
CA LEU A 223 1.32 -13.45 -4.89
C LEU A 223 0.49 -12.33 -5.53
N VAL A 224 -0.71 -12.63 -6.04
CA VAL A 224 -1.54 -11.65 -6.76
C VAL A 224 -1.97 -10.51 -5.83
N GLU A 225 -2.45 -10.84 -4.63
CA GLU A 225 -2.84 -9.84 -3.62
C GLU A 225 -1.65 -8.97 -3.20
N GLY A 226 -0.48 -9.60 -2.99
CA GLY A 226 0.76 -8.91 -2.66
C GLY A 226 1.24 -7.99 -3.78
N VAL A 227 1.20 -8.43 -5.04
CA VAL A 227 1.62 -7.63 -6.20
C VAL A 227 0.70 -6.42 -6.39
N VAL A 228 -0.63 -6.61 -6.32
CA VAL A 228 -1.59 -5.49 -6.39
C VAL A 228 -1.32 -4.48 -5.27
N THR A 229 -1.09 -4.97 -4.05
CA THR A 229 -0.73 -4.11 -2.91
C THR A 229 0.54 -3.31 -3.19
N ILE A 230 1.58 -3.96 -3.72
CA ILE A 230 2.87 -3.33 -4.00
C ILE A 230 2.74 -2.29 -5.11
N ILE A 231 2.08 -2.61 -6.23
CA ILE A 231 1.88 -1.66 -7.34
C ILE A 231 1.14 -0.41 -6.86
N PHE A 232 0.06 -0.60 -6.09
CA PHE A 232 -0.74 0.50 -5.59
C PHE A 232 0.05 1.39 -4.61
N LEU A 233 0.75 0.80 -3.64
CA LEU A 233 1.61 1.54 -2.72
C LEU A 233 2.81 2.19 -3.41
N ALA A 234 3.34 1.58 -4.47
CA ALA A 234 4.42 2.15 -5.27
C ALA A 234 3.96 3.42 -6.00
N GLY A 235 2.74 3.43 -6.54
CA GLY A 235 2.13 4.62 -7.14
C GLY A 235 2.00 5.78 -6.14
N ILE A 236 1.54 5.48 -4.91
CA ILE A 236 1.46 6.48 -3.83
C ILE A 236 2.85 6.97 -3.41
N THR A 237 3.81 6.06 -3.33
CA THR A 237 5.20 6.38 -3.00
C THR A 237 5.81 7.31 -4.04
N LEU A 238 5.60 7.03 -5.33
CA LEU A 238 6.05 7.89 -6.42
C LEU A 238 5.40 9.28 -6.34
N PHE A 239 4.09 9.35 -6.11
CA PHE A 239 3.40 10.60 -5.91
C PHE A 239 3.98 11.40 -4.73
N ALA A 240 4.21 10.75 -3.59
CA ALA A 240 4.83 11.39 -2.42
C ALA A 240 6.25 11.90 -2.71
N ALA A 241 7.07 11.11 -3.40
CA ALA A 241 8.43 11.52 -3.80
C ALA A 241 8.40 12.74 -4.75
N CYS A 242 7.48 12.77 -5.71
CA CYS A 242 7.28 13.93 -6.59
C CYS A 242 6.85 15.18 -5.81
N ASN A 243 5.97 15.04 -4.81
CA ASN A 243 5.57 16.15 -3.95
C ASN A 243 6.72 16.67 -3.10
N ILE A 244 7.48 15.77 -2.46
CA ILE A 244 8.69 16.11 -1.70
C ILE A 244 9.66 16.91 -2.57
N TYR A 245 9.95 16.43 -3.77
CA TYR A 245 10.86 17.12 -4.69
C TYR A 245 10.32 18.49 -5.11
N SER A 246 9.02 18.57 -5.45
CA SER A 246 8.39 19.81 -5.93
C SER A 246 8.34 20.88 -4.84
N MET A 247 7.98 20.50 -3.61
CA MET A 247 7.98 21.41 -2.45
C MET A 247 9.39 21.90 -2.13
N SER A 248 10.38 21.00 -2.20
CA SER A 248 11.77 21.39 -1.91
C SER A 248 12.33 22.36 -2.94
N LYS A 249 11.99 22.17 -4.22
CA LYS A 249 12.35 23.12 -5.28
C LYS A 249 11.64 24.47 -5.14
N TYR A 250 10.40 24.48 -4.64
CA TYR A 250 9.70 25.72 -4.33
C TYR A 250 10.38 26.50 -3.19
N VAL A 251 10.82 25.78 -2.15
CA VAL A 251 11.56 26.37 -1.02
C VAL A 251 12.94 26.88 -1.46
N GLU A 252 13.67 26.12 -2.28
CA GLU A 252 14.96 26.56 -2.85
C GLU A 252 14.81 27.93 -3.54
N ARG A 253 13.83 28.06 -4.44
CA ARG A 253 13.55 29.33 -5.14
C ARG A 253 13.16 30.47 -4.22
N SER A 254 12.46 30.18 -3.12
CA SER A 254 12.04 31.23 -2.18
C SER A 254 13.19 31.70 -1.29
N VAL A 255 14.16 30.84 -1.00
CA VAL A 255 15.40 31.21 -0.31
C VAL A 255 16.28 32.06 -1.23
N GLU A 256 16.51 31.61 -2.47
CA GLU A 256 17.29 32.36 -3.47
C GLU A 256 16.72 33.77 -3.72
N ALA A 257 15.39 33.90 -3.78
CA ALA A 257 14.73 35.20 -3.95
C ALA A 257 14.96 36.14 -2.75
N ARG A 258 14.94 35.62 -1.52
CA ARG A 258 15.21 36.43 -0.32
C ARG A 258 16.67 36.85 -0.26
N GLU A 259 17.60 35.96 -0.58
CA GLU A 259 19.03 36.28 -0.61
C GLU A 259 19.35 37.37 -1.64
N ALA A 260 18.66 37.36 -2.80
CA ALA A 260 18.78 38.43 -3.79
C ALA A 260 18.25 39.78 -3.26
N GLU A 261 17.09 39.79 -2.60
CA GLU A 261 16.50 41.00 -2.01
C GLU A 261 17.42 41.61 -0.92
N TYR A 262 17.98 40.78 -0.03
CA TYR A 262 18.96 41.24 0.96
C TYR A 262 20.22 41.84 0.32
N SER A 263 20.69 41.28 -0.80
CA SER A 263 21.87 41.81 -1.50
C SER A 263 21.62 43.16 -2.17
N GLU A 264 20.39 43.43 -2.64
CA GLU A 264 20.01 44.72 -3.21
C GLU A 264 19.85 45.80 -2.12
N ASP A 265 19.26 45.45 -0.97
CA ASP A 265 19.12 46.37 0.16
C ASP A 265 20.48 46.80 0.75
N ASP A 266 21.43 45.88 0.88
CA ASP A 266 22.78 46.16 1.42
C ASP A 266 23.55 47.13 0.50
N LEU A 267 23.47 46.93 -0.82
CA LEU A 267 24.04 47.85 -1.83
C LEU A 267 23.35 49.21 -1.83
N GLY A 268 22.05 49.25 -1.55
CA GLY A 268 21.28 50.50 -1.42
C GLY A 268 21.74 51.33 -0.22
N MET A 269 22.05 50.68 0.90
CA MET A 269 22.55 51.34 2.11
C MET A 269 23.98 51.84 1.94
N GLU A 270 24.88 51.03 1.36
CA GLU A 270 26.29 51.40 1.13
C GLU A 270 26.42 52.63 0.20
N ASN A 271 25.62 52.70 -0.88
CA ASN A 271 25.60 53.88 -1.76
C ASN A 271 25.01 55.12 -1.07
N SER A 272 24.08 54.94 -0.12
CA SER A 272 23.47 56.07 0.60
C SER A 272 24.41 56.71 1.62
N ASP A 273 25.28 55.90 2.24
CA ASP A 273 26.32 56.38 3.17
C ASP A 273 27.44 57.11 2.43
N GLU A 274 27.92 56.61 1.28
CA GLU A 274 28.91 57.31 0.45
C GLU A 274 28.40 58.66 -0.09
N THR A 275 27.09 58.78 -0.34
CA THR A 275 26.49 60.03 -0.82
C THR A 275 26.32 61.07 0.29
N GLN A 276 26.28 60.67 1.56
CA GLN A 276 26.23 61.60 2.71
C GLN A 276 27.61 62.08 3.17
N GLU A 277 28.69 61.39 2.80
CA GLU A 277 30.08 61.79 3.12
C GLU A 277 30.73 62.73 2.09
N MET A 278 30.06 63.04 0.96
CA MET A 278 30.48 64.05 -0.04
C MET A 278 29.79 65.41 0.13
#